data_AF-A0A662DXT1-F1
#
_entry.id   AF-A0A662DXT1-F1
#
_cell.length_a   1.000
_cell.length_b   1.000
_cell.length_c   1.000
_cell.angle_alpha   90.00
_cell.angle_beta   90.00
_cell.angle_gamma   90.00
#
_symmetry.space_group_name_H-M   'P 1'
#
loop_
_entity.id
_entity.type
_entity.pdbx_description
1 polymer ?
#
loop_
_entity_poly.entity_id
_entity_poly.type
_entity_poly.pdbx_seq_one_letter_code
_entity_poly.pdbx_strand_id
1 'polypeptide(L)' 'IQILGGYGYTREYPVERWHRDSKIFTIFEGTSEIQQLVISRAISGLRIP' A
#
# COMPACT_ATOMS: atom_id res chain seq x y z
N ILE A 1 13.30 5.74 0.60
CA ILE A 1 13.50 6.55 1.83
C ILE A 1 14.69 6.03 2.62
N GLN A 2 14.68 4.77 3.09
CA GLN A 2 15.73 4.23 3.96
C GLN A 2 17.17 4.38 3.42
N ILE A 3 17.39 4.11 2.12
CA ILE A 3 18.71 4.23 1.48
C ILE A 3 19.25 5.68 1.53
N LEU A 4 18.37 6.67 1.41
CA LEU A 4 18.73 8.09 1.44
C LEU A 4 18.82 8.65 2.87
N GLY A 5 18.55 7.84 3.90
CA GLY A 5 18.55 8.28 5.29
C GLY A 5 17.67 9.52 5.51
N GLY A 6 18.22 10.52 6.21
CA GLY A 6 17.53 11.79 6.48
C GLY A 6 17.12 12.56 5.22
N TYR A 7 17.91 12.51 4.15
CA TYR A 7 17.58 13.13 2.85
C TYR A 7 16.39 12.45 2.17
N GLY A 8 16.04 11.22 2.57
CA GLY A 8 14.86 10.52 2.07
C GLY A 8 13.54 11.12 2.55
N TYR A 9 13.57 12.05 3.51
CA TYR A 9 12.39 12.75 4.04
C TYR A 9 12.34 14.24 3.66
N THR A 10 13.38 14.76 3.03
CA THR A 10 13.39 16.14 2.54
C THR A 10 12.67 16.22 1.19
N ARG A 11 12.16 17.40 0.84
CA ARG A 11 11.49 17.64 -0.46
C ARG A 11 12.47 17.81 -1.62
N GLU A 12 13.77 17.69 -1.35
CA GLU A 12 14.84 17.81 -2.35
C GLU A 12 14.85 16.62 -3.31
N TYR A 13 14.49 15.43 -2.81
CA TYR A 13 14.38 14.21 -3.60
C TYR A 13 12.92 13.76 -3.69
N PRO A 14 12.45 13.25 -4.85
CA PRO A 14 11.04 12.91 -5.07
C PRO A 14 10.58 11.67 -4.26
N VAL A 15 11.50 10.95 -3.63
CA VAL A 15 11.24 9.69 -2.93
C VAL A 15 10.21 9.82 -1.81
N GLU A 16 10.17 10.96 -1.10
CA GLU A 16 9.19 11.21 -0.04
C GLU A 16 7.78 11.30 -0.64
N ARG A 17 7.67 12.00 -1.77
CA ARG A 17 6.40 12.19 -2.49
C ARG A 17 5.88 10.87 -3.00
N TRP A 18 6.72 10.10 -3.69
CA TRP A 18 6.32 8.78 -4.19
C TRP A 18 5.89 7.84 -3.07
N HIS A 19 6.60 7.86 -1.94
CA HIS A 19 6.20 7.05 -0.79
C HIS A 19 4.82 7.46 -0.27
N ARG A 20 4.54 8.75 -0.12
CA ARG A 20 3.24 9.26 0.31
C ARG A 20 2.14 8.89 -0.68
N ASP A 21 2.38 9.11 -1.96
CA ASP A 21 1.41 8.84 -3.02
C ASP A 21 1.12 7.34 -3.11
N SER A 22 2.11 6.47 -2.90
CA SER A 22 1.91 5.01 -2.89
C SER A 22 0.94 4.53 -1.80
N LYS A 23 0.80 5.26 -0.69
CA LYS A 23 -0.08 4.89 0.42
C LYS A 23 -1.57 5.02 0.07
N ILE A 24 -1.94 5.82 -0.92
CA ILE A 24 -3.36 5.96 -1.29
C ILE A 24 -3.92 4.63 -1.83
N PHE A 25 -3.10 3.87 -2.56
CA PHE A 25 -3.49 2.61 -3.18
C PHE A 25 -3.75 1.49 -2.17
N THR A 26 -3.37 1.66 -0.90
CA THR A 26 -3.67 0.66 0.14
C THR A 26 -5.08 0.80 0.71
N ILE A 27 -5.79 1.88 0.39
CA ILE A 27 -7.09 2.26 0.95
C ILE A 27 -8.13 2.52 -0.15
N PHE A 28 -7.73 3.24 -1.20
CA PHE A 28 -8.62 3.62 -2.29
C PHE A 28 -9.07 2.40 -3.11
N GLU A 29 -10.32 2.41 -3.56
CA GLU A 29 -10.95 1.32 -4.34
C GLU A 29 -10.91 -0.07 -3.67
N GLY A 30 -10.81 -0.08 -2.34
CA GLY A 30 -10.78 -1.29 -1.53
C GLY A 30 -9.49 -1.34 -0.74
N THR A 31 -9.62 -1.47 0.59
CA THR A 31 -8.43 -1.56 1.44
C THR A 31 -7.68 -2.85 1.19
N SER A 32 -6.39 -2.87 1.55
CA SER A 32 -5.53 -4.04 1.39
C SER A 32 -6.12 -5.29 2.07
N GLU A 33 -6.79 -5.11 3.20
CA GLU A 33 -7.48 -6.19 3.94
C GLU A 33 -8.68 -6.74 3.17
N ILE A 34 -9.50 -5.86 2.58
CA ILE A 34 -10.64 -6.29 1.74
C ILE A 34 -10.13 -7.05 0.52
N GLN A 35 -9.06 -6.58 -0.13
CA GLN A 35 -8.47 -7.28 -1.27
C GLN A 35 -7.95 -8.66 -0.88
N GLN A 36 -7.31 -8.79 0.30
CA GLN A 36 -6.89 -10.08 0.82
C GLN A 36 -8.07 -11.02 1.08
N LEU A 37 -9.21 -10.52 1.60
CA LEU A 37 -10.43 -11.32 1.77
C LEU A 37 -11.00 -11.78 0.43
N VAL A 38 -11.02 -10.89 -0.58
CA VAL A 38 -11.48 -11.24 -1.94
C VAL A 38 -10.61 -12.34 -2.55
N ILE A 39 -9.28 -12.21 -2.46
CA ILE A 39 -8.32 -13.21 -2.93
C ILE A 39 -8.51 -14.53 -2.15
N SER A 40 -8.62 -14.46 -0.83
CA SER A 40 -8.81 -15.63 0.03
C SER A 40 -10.10 -16.40 -0.32
N ARG A 41 -11.21 -15.69 -0.56
CA ARG A 41 -12.47 -16.28 -1.03
C ARG A 41 -12.32 -16.90 -2.42
N ALA A 42 -11.63 -16.22 -3.34
CA ALA A 42 -11.41 -16.72 -4.70
C ALA A 42 -10.58 -18.02 -4.72
N ILE A 43 -9.61 -18.15 -3.81
CA ILE A 43 -8.75 -19.33 -3.70
C ILE A 43 -9.44 -20.47 -2.92
N SER A 44 -10.05 -20.16 -1.78
CA SER A 44 -10.61 -21.20 -0.88
C SER A 44 -11.97 -21.73 -1.33
N GLY A 45 -12.72 -20.98 -2.15
CA GLY A 45 -14.10 -21.30 -2.52
C GLY A 45 -15.09 -21.22 -1.35
N LEU A 46 -14.61 -20.86 -0.15
CA LEU A 46 -15.41 -20.74 1.06
C LEU A 46 -15.94 -19.32 1.20
N ARG A 47 -17.19 -19.20 1.64
CA ARG A 47 -17.75 -17.91 2.04
C ARG A 47 -17.18 -17.54 3.41
N ILE A 48 -16.18 -16.67 3.39
CA ILE A 48 -15.60 -16.06 4.60
C ILE A 48 -16.55 -14.92 5.04
N PRO A 49 -17.08 -14.95 6.28
CA PRO A 49 -18.01 -13.94 6.78
C PRO A 49 -17.35 -12.57 6.95
#